data_AF-A0A7J2LXM1-F1
#
_entry.id   AF-A0A7J2LXM1-F1
#
_cell.length_a   1.000
_cell.length_b   1.000
_cell.length_c   1.000
_cell.angle_alpha   90.00
_cell.angle_beta   90.00
_cell.angle_gamma   90.00
#
_symmetry.space_group_name_H-M   'P 1'
#
loop_
_entity.id
_entity.type
_entity.pdbx_description
1 polymer ?
#
loop_
_entity_poly.entity_id
_entity_poly.type
_entity_poly.pdbx_seq_one_letter_code
_entity_poly.pdbx_strand_id
1 'polypeptide(L)'
;DFQPRNMVFSHTEHNTRLRNVDQPSFEHLSVHTGDYKFIRAKILLPFDERFFEIKMEGGGNWVTRFKALAKRIGMDPSKIRQGTIFRELYDLRNDPKEQRNIIDEKWEIAVELEKKLDLWVEETRKLGNELASAIPKAEKPEKILTRQRLARGQIIPKCPIPIRINVGGDDYIDSAGCKWLADRPYSYGKWGYVTRTYSDVLIVRSKIWNTDDPTIYQSQRFGQSFSYIFNVPNGEYKVILHFAETIMDFGGIEFFNVYIQDKPVLMSFNIFNEAGGKCRAIKKTFTCKVNDNQLSIYFESLTEPQQEAAKVAGIEVLPMGQNKKSASTGSPKL
;
A
#
# COMPACT_ATOMS: atom_id res chain seq x y z
N ASP A 1 30.42 -19.34 16.20
CA ASP A 1 29.47 -18.34 16.71
C ASP A 1 28.90 -17.50 15.57
N PHE A 2 27.62 -17.69 15.27
CA PHE A 2 26.90 -16.90 14.28
C PHE A 2 26.62 -15.50 14.87
N GLN A 3 27.20 -14.47 14.28
CA GLN A 3 27.07 -13.07 14.70
C GLN A 3 26.55 -12.28 13.49
N PRO A 4 25.22 -12.29 13.24
CA PRO A 4 24.66 -11.66 12.05
C PRO A 4 24.83 -10.14 12.15
N ARG A 5 25.50 -9.54 11.15
CA ARG A 5 25.51 -8.08 10.96
C ARG A 5 24.15 -7.67 10.37
N ASN A 6 23.49 -6.70 11.01
CA ASN A 6 22.21 -6.09 10.63
C ASN A 6 21.06 -7.09 10.41
N MET A 7 20.13 -7.13 11.36
CA MET A 7 18.94 -7.97 11.26
C MET A 7 17.72 -7.10 10.92
N VAL A 8 16.95 -7.52 9.93
CA VAL A 8 15.70 -6.87 9.53
C VAL A 8 14.56 -7.83 9.82
N PHE A 9 13.65 -7.43 10.69
CA PHE A 9 12.46 -8.20 11.03
C PHE A 9 11.27 -7.67 10.26
N SER A 10 10.36 -8.57 9.87
CA SER A 10 9.10 -8.18 9.24
C SER A 10 7.94 -9.02 9.78
N HIS A 11 6.77 -8.39 9.86
CA HIS A 11 5.51 -9.03 10.18
C HIS A 11 4.46 -8.58 9.17
N THR A 12 3.81 -9.54 8.52
CA THR A 12 2.72 -9.31 7.57
C THR A 12 1.54 -10.20 7.93
N GLU A 13 0.38 -9.59 8.13
CA GLU A 13 -0.89 -10.29 8.27
C GLU A 13 -1.59 -10.33 6.91
N HIS A 14 -1.91 -11.53 6.44
CA HIS A 14 -2.55 -11.71 5.14
C HIS A 14 -4.06 -11.82 5.29
N ASN A 15 -4.78 -10.81 4.83
CA ASN A 15 -6.23 -10.70 4.99
C ASN A 15 -7.00 -11.61 4.03
N THR A 16 -8.15 -12.09 4.52
CA THR A 16 -9.15 -12.79 3.70
C THR A 16 -9.96 -11.81 2.85
N ARG A 17 -10.42 -12.26 1.69
CA ARG A 17 -11.35 -11.50 0.82
C ARG A 17 -12.82 -11.65 1.22
N LEU A 18 -13.14 -12.56 2.14
CA LEU A 18 -14.50 -12.75 2.61
C LEU A 18 -14.97 -11.54 3.41
N ARG A 19 -15.99 -10.86 2.88
CA ARG A 19 -16.70 -9.80 3.62
C ARG A 19 -17.24 -10.40 4.91
N ASN A 20 -16.95 -9.76 6.05
CA ASN A 20 -17.34 -10.12 7.44
C ASN A 20 -16.35 -11.01 8.22
N VAL A 21 -15.11 -11.17 7.77
CA VAL A 21 -14.07 -11.81 8.60
C VAL A 21 -13.02 -10.77 8.94
N ASP A 22 -13.04 -10.32 10.19
CA ASP A 22 -12.17 -9.25 10.70
C ASP A 22 -10.78 -9.77 11.16
N GLN A 23 -10.43 -11.02 10.85
CA GLN A 23 -9.14 -11.62 11.20
C GLN A 23 -8.38 -12.08 9.95
N PRO A 24 -7.04 -11.98 9.96
CA PRO A 24 -6.21 -12.46 8.85
C PRO A 24 -6.27 -13.98 8.69
N SER A 25 -6.02 -14.44 7.46
CA SER A 25 -5.98 -15.85 7.09
C SER A 25 -4.74 -16.55 7.60
N PHE A 26 -3.60 -15.87 7.54
CA PHE A 26 -2.35 -16.33 8.12
C PHE A 26 -1.43 -15.17 8.48
N GLU A 27 -0.56 -15.42 9.45
CA GLU A 27 0.53 -14.56 9.87
C GLU A 27 1.80 -14.96 9.10
N HIS A 28 2.57 -13.99 8.63
CA HIS A 28 3.85 -14.20 7.98
C HIS A 28 4.92 -13.33 8.65
N LEU A 29 5.83 -13.98 9.36
CA LEU A 29 6.93 -13.35 10.06
C LEU A 29 8.24 -13.72 9.38
N SER A 30 9.17 -12.78 9.25
CA SER A 30 10.51 -13.10 8.75
C SER A 30 11.60 -12.34 9.49
N VAL A 31 12.79 -12.92 9.47
CA VAL A 31 14.01 -12.23 9.87
C VAL A 31 15.07 -12.44 8.80
N HIS A 32 15.62 -11.33 8.32
CA HIS A 32 16.66 -11.29 7.31
C HIS A 32 17.96 -10.83 7.94
N THR A 33 19.04 -11.44 7.51
CA THR A 33 20.42 -11.07 7.82
C THR A 33 21.15 -10.88 6.49
N GLY A 34 22.41 -10.45 6.52
CA GLY A 34 23.23 -10.44 5.29
C GLY A 34 23.39 -11.81 4.62
N ASP A 35 23.25 -12.90 5.38
CA ASP A 35 23.55 -14.26 4.91
C ASP A 35 22.32 -15.16 4.75
N TYR A 36 21.30 -14.93 5.56
CA TYR A 36 20.16 -15.83 5.71
C TYR A 36 18.84 -15.08 5.84
N LYS A 37 17.78 -15.71 5.34
CA LYS A 37 16.40 -15.32 5.56
C LYS A 37 15.63 -16.48 6.17
N PHE A 38 15.04 -16.25 7.34
CA PHE A 38 14.14 -17.18 8.00
C PHE A 38 12.71 -16.66 7.92
N ILE A 39 11.77 -17.56 7.65
CA ILE A 39 10.34 -17.27 7.56
C ILE A 39 9.58 -18.20 8.49
N ARG A 40 8.60 -17.65 9.21
CA ARG A 40 7.58 -18.38 9.95
C ARG A 40 6.19 -17.93 9.48
N ALA A 41 5.43 -18.85 8.89
CA ALA A 41 4.05 -18.61 8.49
C ALA A 41 3.08 -19.44 9.33
N LYS A 42 2.10 -18.80 9.98
CA LYS A 42 1.11 -19.46 10.84
C LYS A 42 -0.29 -19.30 10.27
N ILE A 43 -0.96 -20.43 10.01
CA ILE A 43 -2.35 -20.46 9.55
C ILE A 43 -3.28 -20.01 10.70
N LEU A 44 -4.06 -18.95 10.50
CA LEU A 44 -4.92 -18.33 11.52
C LEU A 44 -6.41 -18.60 11.31
N LEU A 45 -6.83 -18.90 10.07
CA LEU A 45 -8.18 -19.34 9.72
C LEU A 45 -8.23 -20.82 9.35
N PRO A 46 -9.42 -21.46 9.32
CA PRO A 46 -9.57 -22.78 8.70
C PRO A 46 -8.96 -22.79 7.29
N PHE A 47 -8.15 -23.80 6.97
CA PHE A 47 -7.43 -23.89 5.71
C PHE A 47 -8.38 -24.31 4.56
N ASP A 48 -9.13 -23.33 4.08
CA ASP A 48 -10.14 -23.45 3.03
C ASP A 48 -9.89 -22.37 1.97
N GLU A 49 -9.97 -22.75 0.70
CA GLU A 49 -9.62 -21.88 -0.44
C GLU A 49 -10.32 -20.51 -0.40
N ARG A 50 -11.55 -20.44 0.16
CA ARG A 50 -12.31 -19.20 0.30
C ARG A 50 -11.63 -18.14 1.17
N PHE A 51 -10.79 -18.56 2.13
CA PHE A 51 -10.05 -17.62 2.99
C PHE A 51 -8.66 -17.27 2.44
N PHE A 52 -8.15 -18.00 1.44
CA PHE A 52 -6.75 -17.91 0.98
C PHE A 52 -6.60 -17.51 -0.51
N GLU A 53 -7.71 -17.14 -1.17
CA GLU A 53 -7.84 -16.76 -2.58
C GLU A 53 -7.19 -15.41 -2.97
N ILE A 54 -5.90 -15.21 -2.64
CA ILE A 54 -5.08 -14.18 -3.28
C ILE A 54 -4.28 -14.88 -4.38
N LYS A 55 -4.58 -14.56 -5.65
CA LYS A 55 -3.80 -15.04 -6.79
C LYS A 55 -2.46 -14.32 -6.84
N MET A 56 -1.37 -15.07 -6.81
CA MET A 56 0.01 -14.61 -7.07
C MET A 56 0.26 -14.52 -8.58
N GLU A 57 1.12 -13.60 -9.02
CA GLU A 57 1.57 -13.56 -10.43
C GLU A 57 2.22 -14.90 -10.82
N GLY A 58 1.87 -15.42 -12.01
CA GLY A 58 2.18 -16.80 -12.43
C GLY A 58 1.06 -17.82 -12.20
N GLY A 59 -0.09 -17.41 -11.65
CA GLY A 59 -1.28 -18.26 -11.51
C GLY A 59 -1.36 -19.08 -10.22
N GLY A 60 -0.44 -18.84 -9.28
CA GLY A 60 -0.43 -19.49 -7.96
C GLY A 60 -1.44 -18.87 -6.97
N ASN A 61 -1.75 -19.58 -5.90
CA ASN A 61 -2.61 -19.15 -4.79
C ASN A 61 -1.87 -19.57 -3.50
N TRP A 62 -2.04 -18.84 -2.38
CA TRP A 62 -1.45 -19.21 -1.08
C TRP A 62 -1.72 -20.65 -0.67
N VAL A 63 -2.90 -21.18 -0.95
CA VAL A 63 -3.25 -22.61 -0.80
C VAL A 63 -2.30 -23.49 -1.58
N THR A 64 -2.04 -23.19 -2.85
CA THR A 64 -1.08 -23.95 -3.67
C THR A 64 0.32 -23.90 -3.05
N ARG A 65 0.75 -22.73 -2.56
CA ARG A 65 2.04 -22.58 -1.88
C ARG A 65 2.11 -23.41 -0.60
N PHE A 66 1.13 -23.31 0.30
CA PHE A 66 1.11 -24.08 1.54
C PHE A 66 1.00 -25.59 1.31
N LYS A 67 0.23 -26.02 0.30
CA LYS A 67 0.20 -27.43 -0.14
C LYS A 67 1.57 -27.89 -0.66
N ALA A 68 2.29 -27.05 -1.40
CA ALA A 68 3.64 -27.35 -1.87
C ALA A 68 4.66 -27.40 -0.71
N LEU A 69 4.57 -26.46 0.24
CA LEU A 69 5.40 -26.45 1.45
C LEU A 69 5.16 -27.70 2.29
N ALA A 70 3.90 -28.10 2.48
CA ALA A 70 3.55 -29.33 3.19
C ALA A 70 4.26 -30.54 2.56
N LYS A 71 4.18 -30.69 1.23
CA LYS A 71 4.86 -31.77 0.51
C LYS A 71 6.38 -31.73 0.71
N ARG A 72 6.99 -30.54 0.67
CA ARG A 72 8.45 -30.37 0.85
C ARG A 72 8.92 -30.86 2.22
N ILE A 73 8.12 -30.66 3.27
CA ILE A 73 8.43 -31.11 4.63
C ILE A 73 7.89 -32.51 4.95
N GLY A 74 7.44 -33.27 3.93
CA GLY A 74 6.87 -34.61 4.11
C GLY A 74 5.50 -34.64 4.80
N MET A 75 4.83 -33.50 4.94
CA MET A 75 3.48 -33.40 5.47
C MET A 75 2.43 -33.61 4.37
N ASP A 76 1.46 -34.48 4.62
CA ASP A 76 0.28 -34.60 3.76
C ASP A 76 -0.49 -33.24 3.73
N PRO A 77 -0.68 -32.62 2.55
CA PRO A 77 -1.38 -31.35 2.43
C PRO A 77 -2.81 -31.35 2.98
N SER A 78 -3.47 -32.51 3.10
CA SER A 78 -4.80 -32.64 3.72
C SER A 78 -4.78 -32.30 5.23
N LYS A 79 -3.61 -32.35 5.87
CA LYS A 79 -3.45 -32.12 7.31
C LYS A 79 -3.26 -30.65 7.68
N ILE A 80 -3.14 -29.76 6.69
CA ILE A 80 -3.04 -28.32 6.93
C ILE A 80 -4.35 -27.83 7.54
N ARG A 81 -4.25 -27.15 8.68
CA ARG A 81 -5.40 -26.67 9.44
C ARG A 81 -5.05 -25.37 10.15
N GLN A 82 -6.06 -24.74 10.75
CA GLN A 82 -5.84 -23.60 11.64
C GLN A 82 -4.80 -23.98 12.71
N GLY A 83 -3.80 -23.13 12.90
CA GLY A 83 -2.69 -23.34 13.82
C GLY A 83 -1.48 -24.08 13.20
N THR A 84 -1.56 -24.58 11.97
CA THR A 84 -0.38 -25.12 11.28
C THR A 84 0.68 -24.02 11.09
N ILE A 85 1.94 -24.36 11.36
CA ILE A 85 3.09 -23.45 11.21
C ILE A 85 4.04 -24.02 10.18
N PHE A 86 4.42 -23.19 9.21
CA PHE A 86 5.47 -23.47 8.23
C PHE A 86 6.71 -22.66 8.57
N ARG A 87 7.87 -23.28 8.41
CA ARG A 87 9.18 -22.64 8.59
C ARG A 87 10.03 -22.86 7.36
N GLU A 88 10.71 -21.80 6.94
CA GLU A 88 11.61 -21.83 5.79
C GLU A 88 12.90 -21.09 6.15
N LEU A 89 14.03 -21.59 5.66
CA LEU A 89 15.33 -20.95 5.79
C LEU A 89 16.00 -20.92 4.41
N TYR A 90 16.50 -19.76 4.03
CA TYR A 90 17.16 -19.53 2.75
C TYR A 90 18.58 -18.98 2.97
N ASP A 91 19.55 -19.45 2.18
CA ASP A 91 20.92 -18.94 2.14
C ASP A 91 21.04 -17.87 1.06
N LEU A 92 21.00 -16.60 1.45
CA LEU A 92 20.93 -15.49 0.51
C LEU A 92 22.22 -15.28 -0.28
N ARG A 93 23.35 -15.81 0.20
CA ARG A 93 24.63 -15.70 -0.51
C ARG A 93 24.69 -16.61 -1.73
N ASN A 94 24.17 -17.83 -1.57
CA ASN A 94 24.24 -18.87 -2.59
C ASN A 94 22.94 -18.95 -3.41
N ASP A 95 21.82 -18.54 -2.82
CA ASP A 95 20.49 -18.56 -3.42
C ASP A 95 19.73 -17.26 -3.08
N PRO A 96 20.15 -16.12 -3.67
CA PRO A 96 19.50 -14.83 -3.44
C PRO A 96 18.05 -14.79 -3.96
N LYS A 97 17.63 -15.78 -4.77
CA LYS A 97 16.27 -15.91 -5.29
C LYS A 97 15.38 -16.80 -4.43
N GLU A 98 15.88 -17.30 -3.29
CA GLU A 98 15.11 -18.07 -2.31
C GLU A 98 14.41 -19.30 -2.93
N GLN A 99 15.09 -20.00 -3.82
CA GLN A 99 14.55 -21.15 -4.54
C GLN A 99 14.60 -22.45 -3.71
N ARG A 100 15.58 -22.58 -2.82
CA ARG A 100 15.87 -23.77 -2.02
C ARG A 100 15.75 -23.49 -0.52
N ASN A 101 14.76 -24.12 0.10
CA ASN A 101 14.64 -24.16 1.56
C ASN A 101 15.70 -25.12 2.13
N ILE A 102 16.58 -24.60 2.99
CA ILE A 102 17.70 -25.31 3.62
C ILE A 102 17.51 -25.50 5.13
N ILE A 103 16.28 -25.42 5.62
CA ILE A 103 15.99 -25.46 7.07
C ILE A 103 16.47 -26.76 7.74
N ASP A 104 16.35 -27.90 7.08
CA ASP A 104 16.81 -29.19 7.63
C ASP A 104 18.34 -29.32 7.61
N GLU A 105 19.00 -28.60 6.69
CA GLU A 105 20.47 -28.61 6.55
C GLU A 105 21.16 -27.69 7.56
N LYS A 106 20.49 -26.60 7.96
CA LYS A 106 21.01 -25.58 8.86
C LYS A 106 20.03 -25.27 10.00
N TRP A 107 19.57 -26.31 10.68
CA TRP A 107 18.51 -26.20 11.68
C TRP A 107 18.91 -25.31 12.87
N GLU A 108 20.19 -25.31 13.29
CA GLU A 108 20.67 -24.51 14.41
C GLU A 108 20.52 -23.01 14.13
N ILE A 109 20.78 -22.59 12.89
CA ILE A 109 20.61 -21.21 12.44
C ILE A 109 19.12 -20.85 12.44
N ALA A 110 18.26 -21.75 11.94
CA ALA A 110 16.81 -21.53 11.95
C ALA A 110 16.27 -21.31 13.37
N VAL A 111 16.71 -22.11 14.34
CA VAL A 111 16.32 -21.94 15.75
C VAL A 111 16.78 -20.62 16.34
N GLU A 112 18.02 -20.21 16.06
CA GLU A 112 18.54 -18.95 16.57
C GLU A 112 17.77 -17.76 16.00
N LEU A 113 17.50 -17.79 14.69
CA LEU A 113 16.71 -16.78 14.02
C LEU A 113 15.26 -16.76 14.50
N GLU A 114 14.65 -17.92 14.76
CA GLU A 114 13.30 -18.01 15.32
C GLU A 114 13.24 -17.42 16.73
N LYS A 115 14.23 -17.69 17.60
CA LYS A 115 14.29 -17.07 18.94
C LYS A 115 14.37 -15.56 18.87
N LYS A 116 15.19 -15.03 17.96
CA LYS A 116 15.31 -13.57 17.76
C LYS A 116 14.02 -12.97 17.23
N LEU A 117 13.34 -13.68 16.34
CA LEU A 117 12.02 -13.29 15.82
C LEU A 117 10.97 -13.26 16.94
N ASP A 118 10.98 -14.24 17.85
CA ASP A 118 10.06 -14.26 19.00
C ASP A 118 10.27 -13.09 19.95
N LEU A 119 11.52 -12.79 20.30
CA LEU A 119 11.86 -11.63 21.13
C LEU A 119 11.38 -10.33 20.49
N TRP A 120 11.62 -10.16 19.18
CA TRP A 120 11.16 -8.98 18.45
C TRP A 120 9.63 -8.86 18.44
N VAL A 121 8.89 -9.97 18.27
CA VAL A 121 7.42 -9.97 18.35
C VAL A 121 6.93 -9.56 19.74
N GLU A 122 7.57 -10.09 20.80
CA GLU A 122 7.22 -9.76 22.19
C GLU A 122 7.46 -8.28 22.50
N GLU A 123 8.63 -7.76 22.14
CA GLU A 123 8.99 -6.34 22.31
C GLU A 123 8.03 -5.42 21.55
N THR A 124 7.72 -5.76 20.30
CA THR A 124 6.80 -4.97 19.45
C THR A 124 5.39 -4.94 20.04
N ARG A 125 4.90 -6.07 20.56
CA ARG A 125 3.58 -6.12 21.24
C ARG A 125 3.57 -5.32 22.54
N LYS A 126 4.64 -5.41 23.33
CA LYS A 126 4.79 -4.64 24.56
C LYS A 126 4.79 -3.14 24.27
N LEU A 127 5.60 -2.69 23.31
CA LEU A 127 5.65 -1.29 22.88
C LEU A 127 4.30 -0.81 22.34
N GLY A 128 3.62 -1.62 21.53
CA GLY A 128 2.28 -1.32 21.03
C GLY A 128 1.25 -1.13 22.15
N ASN A 129 1.29 -1.98 23.18
CA ASN A 129 0.41 -1.87 24.35
C ASN A 129 0.74 -0.64 25.20
N GLU A 130 2.02 -0.34 25.41
CA GLU A 130 2.48 0.85 26.13
C GLU A 130 2.04 2.12 25.40
N LEU A 131 2.25 2.20 24.09
CA LEU A 131 1.78 3.31 23.25
C LEU A 131 0.25 3.44 23.28
N ALA A 132 -0.50 2.34 23.18
CA ALA A 132 -1.95 2.35 23.28
C ALA A 132 -2.47 2.82 24.65
N SER A 133 -1.73 2.53 25.72
CA SER A 133 -2.06 2.98 27.08
C SER A 133 -1.71 4.44 27.35
N ALA A 134 -0.72 4.99 26.63
CA ALA A 134 -0.27 6.38 26.73
C ALA A 134 -1.13 7.36 25.91
N ILE A 135 -1.95 6.86 24.97
CA ILE A 135 -2.95 7.67 24.27
C ILE A 135 -4.12 7.93 25.23
N PRO A 136 -4.48 9.20 25.53
CA PRO A 136 -5.65 9.50 26.33
C PRO A 136 -6.88 8.84 25.70
N LYS A 137 -7.63 8.05 26.47
CA LYS A 137 -8.90 7.48 26.01
C LYS A 137 -9.83 8.63 25.63
N ALA A 138 -9.95 8.91 24.33
CA ALA A 138 -11.02 9.73 23.83
C ALA A 138 -12.35 9.09 24.24
N GLU A 139 -13.20 9.86 24.93
CA GLU A 139 -14.57 9.43 25.21
C GLU A 139 -15.21 9.01 23.89
N LYS A 140 -15.68 7.76 23.84
CA LYS A 140 -16.43 7.25 22.69
C LYS A 140 -17.67 8.11 22.56
N PRO A 141 -17.91 8.81 21.44
CA PRO A 141 -19.22 9.38 21.19
C PRO A 141 -20.22 8.22 21.16
N GLU A 142 -21.30 8.36 21.94
CA GLU A 142 -22.39 7.39 22.01
C GLU A 142 -22.84 7.00 20.60
N LYS A 143 -23.01 5.69 20.39
CA LYS A 143 -23.61 5.16 19.17
C LYS A 143 -25.06 5.62 19.09
N ILE A 144 -25.30 6.73 18.39
CA ILE A 144 -26.64 7.03 17.88
C ILE A 144 -26.88 6.09 16.70
N LEU A 145 -27.47 4.94 16.99
CA LEU A 145 -28.08 4.05 16.01
C LEU A 145 -29.33 4.73 15.45
N THR A 146 -29.18 5.62 14.47
CA THR A 146 -30.31 6.00 13.60
C THR A 146 -30.20 5.22 12.30
N ARG A 147 -30.95 4.12 12.20
CA ARG A 147 -31.43 3.63 10.90
C ARG A 147 -32.28 4.74 10.30
N GLN A 148 -31.73 5.55 9.42
CA GLN A 148 -32.52 6.44 8.58
C GLN A 148 -32.43 6.00 7.11
N ARG A 149 -33.60 5.61 6.63
CA ARG A 149 -33.98 5.38 5.24
C ARG A 149 -33.49 6.57 4.41
N LEU A 150 -32.77 6.30 3.32
CA LEU A 150 -32.25 7.31 2.39
C LEU A 150 -33.39 8.21 1.88
N ALA A 151 -33.41 9.47 2.33
CA ALA A 151 -34.14 10.53 1.68
C ALA A 151 -33.31 11.05 0.51
N ARG A 152 -33.95 11.19 -0.66
CA ARG A 152 -33.39 11.82 -1.85
C ARG A 152 -32.95 13.25 -1.50
N GLY A 153 -31.70 13.57 -1.84
CA GLY A 153 -31.17 14.95 -1.80
C GLY A 153 -30.26 15.22 -0.61
N GLN A 154 -29.03 14.69 -0.63
CA GLN A 154 -27.96 15.22 0.21
C GLN A 154 -26.94 15.95 -0.65
N ILE A 155 -26.81 17.23 -0.34
CA ILE A 155 -25.83 18.18 -0.87
C ILE A 155 -24.44 17.61 -0.54
N ILE A 156 -23.70 17.20 -1.55
CA ILE A 156 -22.29 16.82 -1.40
C ILE A 156 -21.58 18.08 -0.89
N PRO A 157 -20.95 18.08 0.31
CA PRO A 157 -20.18 19.22 0.75
C PRO A 157 -19.14 19.53 -0.33
N LYS A 158 -19.14 20.78 -0.82
CA LYS A 158 -18.30 21.23 -1.94
C LYS A 158 -16.84 21.11 -1.52
N CYS A 159 -16.24 19.96 -1.81
CA CYS A 159 -14.80 19.76 -1.71
C CYS A 159 -14.13 20.88 -2.52
N PRO A 160 -13.06 21.54 -2.02
CA PRO A 160 -12.35 22.53 -2.81
C PRO A 160 -11.80 21.86 -4.06
N ILE A 161 -12.22 22.32 -5.23
CA ILE A 161 -11.77 21.82 -6.52
C ILE A 161 -11.13 23.03 -7.21
N PRO A 162 -9.81 23.04 -7.47
CA PRO A 162 -8.87 21.90 -7.53
C PRO A 162 -8.38 21.35 -6.17
N ILE A 163 -8.08 20.04 -6.12
CA ILE A 163 -7.44 19.37 -4.97
C ILE A 163 -6.00 19.07 -5.34
N ARG A 164 -5.05 19.43 -4.47
CA ARG A 164 -3.62 19.07 -4.58
C ARG A 164 -3.15 18.54 -3.25
N ILE A 165 -2.45 17.41 -3.25
CA ILE A 165 -2.00 16.71 -2.05
C ILE A 165 -0.49 16.60 -2.07
N ASN A 166 0.17 17.12 -1.03
CA ASN A 166 1.57 16.83 -0.74
C ASN A 166 1.63 15.49 0.01
N VAL A 167 1.84 14.39 -0.72
CA VAL A 167 1.64 13.05 -0.17
C VAL A 167 2.70 12.74 0.89
N GLY A 168 2.26 12.26 2.06
CA GLY A 168 3.13 12.05 3.21
C GLY A 168 3.72 13.31 3.84
N GLY A 169 3.37 14.51 3.36
CA GLY A 169 3.92 15.78 3.83
C GLY A 169 2.86 16.72 4.40
N ASP A 170 3.33 17.88 4.88
CA ASP A 170 2.49 18.97 5.41
C ASP A 170 1.92 19.87 4.29
N ASP A 171 1.08 20.83 4.68
CA ASP A 171 0.60 21.89 3.79
C ASP A 171 1.80 22.63 3.16
N TYR A 172 1.73 22.88 1.85
CA TYR A 172 2.78 23.53 1.07
C TYR A 172 2.18 24.52 0.06
N ILE A 173 2.91 25.59 -0.26
CA ILE A 173 2.56 26.51 -1.35
C ILE A 173 3.68 26.42 -2.36
N ASP A 174 3.34 26.02 -3.58
CA ASP A 174 4.34 25.88 -4.65
C ASP A 174 4.79 27.22 -5.23
N SER A 175 5.83 27.17 -6.05
CA SER A 175 6.42 28.32 -6.75
C SER A 175 5.42 29.08 -7.63
N ALA A 176 4.32 28.43 -8.05
CA ALA A 176 3.23 29.03 -8.81
C ALA A 176 2.09 29.58 -7.92
N GLY A 177 2.25 29.54 -6.60
CA GLY A 177 1.27 30.02 -5.62
C GLY A 177 0.08 29.08 -5.40
N CYS A 178 0.14 27.84 -5.90
CA CYS A 178 -0.90 26.85 -5.66
C CYS A 178 -0.73 26.19 -4.29
N LYS A 179 -1.83 26.10 -3.53
CA LYS A 179 -1.85 25.39 -2.25
C LYS A 179 -1.91 23.87 -2.47
N TRP A 180 -0.99 23.16 -1.82
CA TRP A 180 -0.93 21.71 -1.63
C TRP A 180 -1.34 21.40 -0.19
N LEU A 181 -2.27 20.45 -0.03
CA LEU A 181 -2.82 20.06 1.26
C LEU A 181 -2.02 18.91 1.87
N ALA A 182 -1.86 18.93 3.18
CA ALA A 182 -1.25 17.85 3.95
C ALA A 182 -2.00 16.52 3.72
N ASP A 183 -1.24 15.43 3.62
CA ASP A 183 -1.81 14.10 3.43
C ASP A 183 -2.64 13.66 4.65
N ARG A 184 -3.70 12.87 4.41
CA ARG A 184 -4.62 12.45 5.47
C ARG A 184 -5.39 11.19 5.15
N PRO A 185 -5.82 10.42 6.17
CA PRO A 185 -6.67 9.27 5.96
C PRO A 185 -8.02 9.70 5.39
N TYR A 186 -8.59 8.85 4.55
CA TYR A 186 -9.91 9.07 3.98
C TYR A 186 -11.00 9.10 5.06
N SER A 187 -11.91 10.06 4.93
CA SER A 187 -13.17 10.10 5.67
C SER A 187 -14.31 10.36 4.69
N TYR A 188 -15.45 9.68 4.86
CA TYR A 188 -16.61 9.82 3.98
C TYR A 188 -17.01 11.29 3.78
N GLY A 189 -17.26 11.68 2.53
CA GLY A 189 -17.60 13.04 2.15
C GLY A 189 -16.39 13.98 2.02
N LYS A 190 -15.16 13.48 2.19
CA LYS A 190 -13.90 14.21 2.00
C LYS A 190 -12.99 13.46 1.01
N TRP A 191 -11.69 13.54 1.23
CA TRP A 191 -10.69 12.80 0.47
C TRP A 191 -9.60 12.30 1.41
N GLY A 192 -8.83 11.31 0.97
CA GLY A 192 -7.66 10.82 1.70
C GLY A 192 -7.16 9.47 1.19
N TYR A 193 -6.10 8.99 1.81
CA TYR A 193 -5.58 7.66 1.56
C TYR A 193 -6.42 6.58 2.26
N VAL A 194 -6.42 5.38 1.69
CA VAL A 194 -6.90 4.15 2.30
C VAL A 194 -5.77 3.13 2.22
N THR A 195 -5.32 2.68 3.39
CA THR A 195 -4.29 1.65 3.51
C THR A 195 -4.94 0.27 3.35
N ARG A 196 -4.41 -0.58 2.45
CA ARG A 196 -4.93 -1.95 2.25
C ARG A 196 -3.94 -2.99 2.75
N THR A 197 -2.75 -3.02 2.14
CA THR A 197 -1.67 -3.94 2.50
C THR A 197 -0.40 -3.14 2.59
N TYR A 198 0.25 -3.14 3.78
CA TYR A 198 1.49 -2.44 4.11
C TYR A 198 1.71 -1.12 3.34
N SER A 199 1.46 0.01 3.99
CA SER A 199 1.82 1.31 3.42
C SER A 199 2.33 2.24 4.50
N ASP A 200 3.37 3.00 4.19
CA ASP A 200 3.99 3.96 5.09
C ASP A 200 4.38 5.24 4.32
N VAL A 201 4.95 6.21 5.02
CA VAL A 201 5.47 7.45 4.47
C VAL A 201 6.98 7.46 4.54
N LEU A 202 7.59 7.81 3.42
CA LEU A 202 9.03 8.02 3.30
C LEU A 202 9.30 9.51 3.11
N ILE A 203 10.22 10.04 3.90
CA ILE A 203 10.65 11.44 3.84
C ILE A 203 12.16 11.49 3.62
N VAL A 204 12.60 12.28 2.64
CA VAL A 204 14.01 12.50 2.32
C VAL A 204 14.33 14.00 2.32
N ARG A 205 15.60 14.33 2.55
CA ARG A 205 16.11 15.72 2.45
C ARG A 205 16.99 15.94 1.22
N SER A 206 17.15 14.92 0.38
CA SER A 206 17.94 14.99 -0.83
C SER A 206 17.40 16.06 -1.78
N LYS A 207 18.30 16.68 -2.55
CA LYS A 207 17.92 17.57 -3.65
C LYS A 207 17.14 16.75 -4.70
N ILE A 208 15.99 17.28 -5.13
CA ILE A 208 15.22 16.72 -6.23
C ILE A 208 15.48 17.56 -7.48
N TRP A 209 15.89 16.91 -8.56
CA TRP A 209 16.12 17.51 -9.87
C TRP A 209 14.85 17.54 -10.71
N ASN A 210 14.84 18.33 -11.78
CA ASN A 210 13.70 18.51 -12.71
C ASN A 210 12.43 19.09 -12.07
N THR A 211 12.57 19.88 -11.01
CA THR A 211 11.45 20.58 -10.36
C THR A 211 11.95 21.85 -9.68
N ASP A 212 11.12 22.89 -9.69
CA ASP A 212 11.30 24.09 -8.87
C ASP A 212 10.67 23.91 -7.47
N ASP A 213 9.89 22.85 -7.29
CA ASP A 213 9.14 22.53 -6.08
C ASP A 213 9.56 21.17 -5.52
N PRO A 214 10.76 21.05 -4.92
CA PRO A 214 11.27 19.77 -4.42
C PRO A 214 10.46 19.21 -3.25
N THR A 215 9.80 20.06 -2.46
CA THR A 215 9.02 19.66 -1.29
C THR A 215 7.94 18.63 -1.62
N ILE A 216 7.30 18.74 -2.80
CA ILE A 216 6.28 17.79 -3.28
C ILE A 216 6.86 16.38 -3.51
N TYR A 217 8.16 16.27 -3.75
CA TYR A 217 8.84 15.01 -4.09
C TYR A 217 9.73 14.49 -2.96
N GLN A 218 9.82 15.23 -1.86
CA GLN A 218 10.64 14.89 -0.69
C GLN A 218 9.86 14.07 0.35
N SER A 219 8.53 14.06 0.28
CA SER A 219 7.67 13.12 0.99
C SER A 219 6.91 12.26 0.00
N GLN A 220 6.74 10.98 0.32
CA GLN A 220 5.97 10.05 -0.51
C GLN A 220 5.32 8.96 0.32
N ARG A 221 4.15 8.51 -0.12
CA ARG A 221 3.53 7.30 0.41
C ARG A 221 4.01 6.14 -0.44
N PHE A 222 4.46 5.09 0.22
CA PHE A 222 4.81 3.84 -0.43
C PHE A 222 4.09 2.67 0.21
N GLY A 223 3.91 1.59 -0.55
CA GLY A 223 3.31 0.38 0.00
C GLY A 223 3.08 -0.72 -1.02
N GLN A 224 2.75 -1.91 -0.53
CA GLN A 224 2.39 -3.03 -1.40
C GLN A 224 1.07 -2.74 -2.11
N SER A 225 0.07 -2.23 -1.38
CA SER A 225 -1.12 -1.68 -2.01
C SER A 225 -1.79 -0.61 -1.15
N PHE A 226 -2.20 0.47 -1.80
CA PHE A 226 -2.95 1.56 -1.17
C PHE A 226 -3.81 2.28 -2.19
N SER A 227 -4.77 3.07 -1.71
CA SER A 227 -5.66 3.85 -2.56
C SER A 227 -5.71 5.30 -2.10
N TYR A 228 -6.08 6.20 -3.01
CA TYR A 228 -6.60 7.52 -2.70
C TYR A 228 -8.04 7.62 -3.18
N ILE A 229 -8.91 8.11 -2.31
CA ILE A 229 -10.33 8.31 -2.60
C ILE A 229 -10.65 9.79 -2.46
N PHE A 230 -11.42 10.32 -3.41
CA PHE A 230 -11.88 11.69 -3.42
C PHE A 230 -13.39 11.72 -3.63
N ASN A 231 -14.15 12.21 -2.66
CA ASN A 231 -15.54 12.59 -2.89
C ASN A 231 -15.57 13.90 -3.69
N VAL A 232 -15.86 13.79 -5.00
CA VAL A 232 -15.93 14.91 -5.95
C VAL A 232 -17.20 14.77 -6.80
N PRO A 233 -17.82 15.87 -7.27
CA PRO A 233 -19.00 15.78 -8.14
C PRO A 233 -18.75 15.00 -9.43
N ASN A 234 -19.81 14.45 -10.01
CA ASN A 234 -19.75 13.87 -11.34
C ASN A 234 -19.22 14.86 -12.39
N GLY A 235 -18.32 14.40 -13.24
CA GLY A 235 -17.64 15.25 -14.23
C GLY A 235 -16.39 14.62 -14.82
N GLU A 236 -15.73 15.36 -15.69
CA GLU A 236 -14.42 15.01 -16.23
C GLU A 236 -13.32 15.68 -15.40
N TYR A 237 -12.27 14.92 -15.11
CA TYR A 237 -11.16 15.36 -14.28
C TYR A 237 -9.84 15.04 -14.95
N LYS A 238 -8.89 15.94 -14.77
CA LYS A 238 -7.47 15.71 -15.00
C LYS A 238 -6.83 15.29 -13.68
N VAL A 239 -6.18 14.14 -13.69
CA VAL A 239 -5.42 13.60 -12.55
C VAL A 239 -3.93 13.69 -12.89
N ILE A 240 -3.15 14.34 -12.03
CA ILE A 240 -1.69 14.44 -12.18
C ILE A 240 -1.04 13.72 -11.01
N LEU A 241 -0.20 12.73 -11.32
CA LEU A 241 0.55 11.95 -10.33
C LEU A 241 2.01 12.35 -10.40
N HIS A 242 2.59 12.68 -9.25
CA HIS A 242 3.96 13.13 -9.10
C HIS A 242 4.80 12.02 -8.47
N PHE A 243 5.94 11.72 -9.08
CA PHE A 243 6.84 10.66 -8.65
C PHE A 243 8.29 11.13 -8.65
N ALA A 244 9.08 10.56 -7.75
CA ALA A 244 10.54 10.60 -7.78
C ALA A 244 11.08 9.36 -7.07
N GLU A 245 12.03 8.65 -7.66
CA GLU A 245 12.70 7.57 -6.95
C GLU A 245 13.78 8.17 -6.05
N THR A 246 13.70 7.97 -4.74
CA THR A 246 14.56 8.68 -3.77
C THR A 246 15.49 7.78 -2.98
N ILE A 247 15.39 6.45 -3.14
CA ILE A 247 16.12 5.43 -2.41
C ILE A 247 17.01 4.61 -3.34
N MET A 248 16.47 4.06 -4.43
CA MET A 248 17.16 3.11 -5.30
C MET A 248 18.16 3.81 -6.22
N ASP A 249 19.39 3.30 -6.27
CA ASP A 249 20.48 3.84 -7.09
C ASP A 249 20.51 3.28 -8.52
N PHE A 250 19.67 2.28 -8.82
CA PHE A 250 19.50 1.69 -10.15
C PHE A 250 18.02 1.37 -10.40
N GLY A 251 17.66 1.30 -11.69
CA GLY A 251 16.30 1.01 -12.12
C GLY A 251 16.04 -0.49 -12.33
N GLY A 252 14.77 -0.82 -12.59
CA GLY A 252 14.34 -2.20 -12.86
C GLY A 252 14.17 -3.08 -11.62
N ILE A 253 14.11 -2.47 -10.44
CA ILE A 253 13.99 -3.16 -9.16
C ILE A 253 12.56 -3.05 -8.63
N GLU A 254 11.97 -1.85 -8.66
CA GLU A 254 10.59 -1.62 -8.27
C GLU A 254 9.67 -1.53 -9.49
N PHE A 255 8.56 -2.24 -9.48
CA PHE A 255 7.53 -2.10 -10.50
C PHE A 255 6.17 -2.06 -9.84
N PHE A 256 5.30 -1.18 -10.31
CA PHE A 256 3.94 -1.11 -9.81
C PHE A 256 2.95 -0.70 -10.89
N ASN A 257 1.69 -1.00 -10.64
CA ASN A 257 0.57 -0.58 -11.45
C ASN A 257 -0.17 0.57 -10.77
N VAL A 258 -0.76 1.42 -11.59
CA VAL A 258 -1.68 2.47 -11.15
C VAL A 258 -2.97 2.36 -11.92
N TYR A 259 -4.08 2.44 -11.18
CA TYR A 259 -5.43 2.40 -11.72
C TYR A 259 -6.16 3.68 -11.31
N ILE A 260 -6.96 4.23 -12.23
CA ILE A 260 -7.85 5.36 -11.96
C ILE A 260 -9.25 4.96 -12.40
N GLN A 261 -10.24 5.06 -11.50
CA GLN A 261 -11.61 4.58 -11.75
C GLN A 261 -11.63 3.13 -12.26
N ASP A 262 -10.87 2.26 -11.57
CA ASP A 262 -10.67 0.83 -11.89
C ASP A 262 -10.09 0.54 -13.28
N LYS A 263 -9.60 1.55 -14.02
CA LYS A 263 -8.94 1.40 -15.31
C LYS A 263 -7.43 1.48 -15.14
N PRO A 264 -6.63 0.57 -15.71
CA PRO A 264 -5.18 0.66 -15.67
C PRO A 264 -4.73 1.90 -16.45
N VAL A 265 -3.86 2.71 -15.83
CA VAL A 265 -3.28 3.93 -16.45
C VAL A 265 -1.75 3.89 -16.51
N LEU A 266 -1.12 3.13 -15.61
CA LEU A 266 0.29 2.78 -15.64
C LEU A 266 0.43 1.30 -15.31
N MET A 267 1.19 0.57 -16.12
CA MET A 267 1.42 -0.87 -15.94
C MET A 267 2.92 -1.12 -15.91
N SER A 268 3.39 -1.94 -14.97
CA SER A 268 4.81 -2.26 -14.78
C SER A 268 5.68 -1.01 -14.78
N PHE A 269 5.23 0.00 -14.03
CA PHE A 269 5.87 1.31 -13.98
C PHE A 269 7.01 1.32 -12.96
N ASN A 270 8.18 1.78 -13.40
CA ASN A 270 9.37 1.97 -12.58
C ASN A 270 9.75 3.45 -12.63
N ILE A 271 9.79 4.12 -11.48
CA ILE A 271 9.99 5.57 -11.42
C ILE A 271 11.40 5.93 -11.87
N PHE A 272 12.43 5.18 -11.43
CA PHE A 272 13.82 5.43 -11.79
C PHE A 272 14.04 5.44 -13.31
N ASN A 273 13.53 4.41 -13.99
CA ASN A 273 13.66 4.24 -15.45
C ASN A 273 13.02 5.41 -16.19
N GLU A 274 11.82 5.80 -15.75
CA GLU A 274 11.02 6.85 -16.38
C GLU A 274 11.57 8.25 -16.09
N ALA A 275 12.19 8.46 -14.93
CA ALA A 275 12.82 9.71 -14.54
C ALA A 275 14.26 9.86 -15.07
N GLY A 276 14.85 8.77 -15.56
CA GLY A 276 16.26 8.72 -15.99
C GLY A 276 17.24 8.81 -14.82
N GLY A 277 16.86 8.30 -13.64
CA GLY A 277 17.73 8.24 -12.46
C GLY A 277 17.07 8.64 -11.15
N LYS A 278 17.79 8.39 -10.04
CA LYS A 278 17.41 8.74 -8.67
C LYS A 278 17.30 10.25 -8.46
N CYS A 279 16.41 10.66 -7.56
CA CYS A 279 16.13 12.03 -7.14
C CYS A 279 15.74 12.95 -8.31
N ARG A 280 14.99 12.45 -9.29
CA ARG A 280 14.50 13.22 -10.44
C ARG A 280 12.98 13.21 -10.44
N ALA A 281 12.38 14.39 -10.44
CA ALA A 281 10.94 14.55 -10.50
C ALA A 281 10.39 14.19 -11.88
N ILE A 282 9.28 13.45 -11.90
CA ILE A 282 8.46 13.22 -13.09
C ILE A 282 6.97 13.33 -12.75
N LYS A 283 6.18 13.72 -13.75
CA LYS A 283 4.72 13.80 -13.65
C LYS A 283 4.08 12.91 -14.70
N LYS A 284 2.98 12.24 -14.35
CA LYS A 284 2.11 11.52 -15.28
C LYS A 284 0.70 12.09 -15.19
N THR A 285 0.14 12.47 -16.34
CA THR A 285 -1.16 13.15 -16.44
C THR A 285 -2.17 12.23 -17.12
N PHE A 286 -3.34 12.08 -16.51
CA PHE A 286 -4.44 11.26 -17.01
C PHE A 286 -5.75 12.04 -16.98
N THR A 287 -6.72 11.56 -17.75
CA THR A 287 -8.09 12.08 -17.74
C THR A 287 -9.06 10.97 -17.36
N CYS A 288 -10.02 11.24 -16.48
CA CYS A 288 -11.04 10.28 -16.09
C CYS A 288 -12.42 10.93 -15.94
N LYS A 289 -13.46 10.10 -16.00
CA LYS A 289 -14.84 10.50 -15.77
C LYS A 289 -15.36 9.93 -14.45
N VAL A 290 -15.96 10.78 -13.63
CA VAL A 290 -16.62 10.41 -12.37
C VAL A 290 -18.13 10.40 -12.59
N ASN A 291 -18.78 9.30 -12.22
CA ASN A 291 -20.23 9.08 -12.43
C ASN A 291 -21.01 8.79 -11.13
N ASP A 292 -20.31 8.53 -10.04
CA ASP A 292 -20.82 8.07 -8.75
C ASP A 292 -20.36 8.95 -7.57
N ASN A 293 -19.97 10.20 -7.88
CA ASN A 293 -19.46 11.20 -6.95
C ASN A 293 -18.21 10.78 -6.16
N GLN A 294 -17.44 9.85 -6.73
CA GLN A 294 -16.19 9.38 -6.14
C GLN A 294 -15.14 9.16 -7.24
N LEU A 295 -13.94 9.66 -7.01
CA LEU A 295 -12.76 9.33 -7.79
C LEU A 295 -11.87 8.41 -6.96
N SER A 296 -11.50 7.27 -7.53
CA SER A 296 -10.54 6.33 -6.93
C SER A 296 -9.24 6.27 -7.72
N ILE A 297 -8.13 6.21 -6.99
CA ILE A 297 -6.79 5.92 -7.51
C ILE A 297 -6.25 4.74 -6.70
N TYR A 298 -5.81 3.69 -7.36
CA TYR A 298 -5.27 2.49 -6.72
C TYR A 298 -3.84 2.24 -7.19
N PHE A 299 -2.96 1.97 -6.22
CA PHE A 299 -1.55 1.67 -6.42
C PHE A 299 -1.30 0.24 -5.95
N GLU A 300 -0.62 -0.55 -6.78
CA GLU A 300 -0.34 -1.96 -6.51
C GLU A 300 1.07 -2.31 -6.94
N SER A 301 1.91 -2.70 -5.99
CA SER A 301 3.26 -3.18 -6.29
C SER A 301 3.21 -4.53 -6.98
N LEU A 302 4.03 -4.69 -8.02
CA LEU A 302 4.33 -5.95 -8.69
C LEU A 302 5.57 -6.64 -8.12
N THR A 303 6.33 -5.92 -7.30
CA THR A 303 7.60 -6.36 -6.73
C THR A 303 7.45 -6.68 -5.25
N GLU A 304 8.19 -7.68 -4.78
CA GLU A 304 8.06 -8.25 -3.43
C GLU A 304 8.34 -7.18 -2.34
N PRO A 305 7.69 -7.27 -1.16
CA PRO A 305 7.51 -6.16 -0.24
C PRO A 305 8.77 -5.69 0.51
N GLN A 306 9.96 -6.21 0.20
CA GLN A 306 11.16 -6.01 1.03
C GLN A 306 11.98 -4.75 0.74
N GLN A 307 11.71 -4.02 -0.36
CA GLN A 307 12.22 -2.66 -0.61
C GLN A 307 11.66 -2.01 -1.89
N GLU A 308 10.70 -2.65 -2.55
CA GLU A 308 10.28 -2.37 -3.92
C GLU A 308 8.76 -2.21 -3.96
N ALA A 309 8.28 -1.03 -3.56
CA ALA A 309 6.86 -0.78 -3.33
C ALA A 309 6.31 0.24 -4.34
N ALA A 310 4.98 0.25 -4.54
CA ALA A 310 4.34 1.33 -5.26
C ALA A 310 4.53 2.63 -4.49
N LYS A 311 4.79 3.75 -5.17
CA LYS A 311 5.05 5.06 -4.53
C LYS A 311 4.32 6.17 -5.23
N VAL A 312 3.96 7.23 -4.50
CA VAL A 312 3.51 8.51 -5.05
C VAL A 312 3.85 9.64 -4.10
N ALA A 313 4.32 10.76 -4.64
CA ALA A 313 4.80 11.91 -3.87
C ALA A 313 3.80 13.09 -3.88
N GLY A 314 3.01 13.21 -4.95
CA GLY A 314 1.99 14.24 -5.05
C GLY A 314 0.83 13.82 -5.95
N ILE A 315 -0.35 14.33 -5.65
CA ILE A 315 -1.57 14.06 -6.42
C ILE A 315 -2.32 15.36 -6.65
N GLU A 316 -2.64 15.67 -7.91
CA GLU A 316 -3.58 16.73 -8.28
C GLU A 316 -4.84 16.13 -8.90
N VAL A 317 -6.01 16.62 -8.47
CA VAL A 317 -7.32 16.34 -9.05
C VAL A 317 -7.96 17.66 -9.48
N LEU A 318 -7.99 17.89 -10.79
CA LEU A 318 -8.40 19.15 -11.40
C LEU A 318 -9.65 18.93 -12.27
N PRO A 319 -10.70 19.76 -12.15
CA PRO A 319 -11.89 19.61 -12.99
C PRO A 319 -11.56 20.06 -14.41
N MET A 320 -12.01 19.31 -15.40
CA MET A 320 -12.00 19.74 -16.78
C MET A 320 -13.36 20.39 -17.03
N GLY A 321 -13.38 21.73 -17.15
CA GLY A 321 -14.62 22.47 -17.34
C GLY A 321 -15.44 21.86 -18.48
N GLN A 322 -16.73 21.61 -18.25
CA GLN A 322 -17.63 21.35 -19.37
C GLN A 322 -17.58 22.58 -20.27
N ASN A 323 -17.28 22.40 -21.56
CA ASN A 323 -17.53 23.44 -22.54
C ASN A 323 -18.93 23.98 -22.27
N LYS A 324 -19.02 25.23 -21.79
CA LYS A 324 -20.30 25.93 -21.70
C LYS A 324 -20.83 25.96 -23.13
N LYS A 325 -21.77 25.07 -23.47
CA LYS A 325 -22.65 25.33 -24.59
C LYS A 325 -23.26 26.69 -24.27
N SER A 326 -22.88 27.68 -25.06
CA SER A 326 -23.46 29.01 -25.02
C SER A 326 -24.97 28.83 -24.97
N ALA A 327 -25.58 29.34 -23.91
CA ALA A 327 -27.02 29.53 -23.88
C ALA A 327 -27.33 30.49 -25.03
N SER A 328 -27.88 29.98 -26.13
CA SER A 328 -28.51 30.80 -27.13
C SER A 328 -29.69 31.48 -26.44
N THR A 329 -29.53 32.77 -26.16
CA THR A 329 -30.61 33.68 -25.79
C THR A 329 -31.62 33.70 -26.93
N GLY A 330 -32.66 32.87 -26.81
CA GLY A 330 -33.90 33.06 -27.54
C GLY A 330 -34.71 34.15 -26.86
N SER A 331 -34.80 35.31 -27.50
CA SER A 331 -35.61 36.45 -27.07
C SER A 331 -37.09 36.06 -26.90
N PRO A 332 -37.82 36.65 -25.93
CA PRO A 332 -39.26 36.47 -25.84
C PRO A 332 -39.93 37.25 -26.97
N LYS A 333 -40.77 36.58 -27.76
CA LYS A 333 -41.75 37.27 -28.61
C LYS A 333 -42.97 37.62 -27.75
N LEU A 334 -43.28 38.92 -27.76
CA LEU A 334 -44.55 39.53 -27.36
C LEU A 334 -45.75 38.88 -28.08
#